data_AF-A0A7H9ANP7-F1
#
_entry.id   AF-A0A7H9ANP7-F1
#
_cell.length_a   1.000
_cell.length_b   1.000
_cell.length_c   1.000
_cell.angle_alpha   90.00
_cell.angle_beta   90.00
_cell.angle_gamma   90.00
#
_symmetry.space_group_name_H-M   'P 1'
#
loop_
_entity.id
_entity.type
_entity.pdbx_description
1 polymer ?
#
loop_
_entity_poly.entity_id
_entity_poly.type
_entity_poly.pdbx_seq_one_letter_code
_entity_poly.pdbx_strand_id
1 'polypeptide(L)'
;MKKKSKFLKFAIVLAVMILASCDDVDEYIAENLPNTDSSEEESGIPIGVGDFEVRAMDVSFLPQLDRDGVMFKNDENETKDLLEIIKASGVNTVRLRLWAKNTNIYGYDEVKILSDRAKALGLKTWITIHYSDTWADLNNQKTPDDWPTSNLDELKDIVNNYTKNIVLALDPDYVQVGNEINKGILLPLGDYDINWQNFRDLVGVGCQAVREASSKAKIIMHYAGIGEGANNFFLGLYDLDYDIIAVSYYPIYYEGKGLDYLKSSLNELNATYRRPNVQENGQPYDQQIPQKLELLIAEVAYPFTEDNDDQTNNIYPAANASLLSEFSATREGQAAFLRGFRQTLSEIDNTLGFGYWGGEFVAFDGIDALNGLNGSNYDNHALFFRDTGSRKSFKELPALQEFKE
;
A
#
# COMPACT_ATOMS: atom_id res chain seq x y z
N MET A 1 50.98 -52.90 32.27
CA MET A 1 51.82 -52.70 31.05
C MET A 1 51.69 -51.23 30.61
N LYS A 2 52.75 -50.44 30.35
CA LYS A 2 53.53 -50.32 29.08
C LYS A 2 52.58 -50.25 27.85
N LYS A 3 52.56 -49.22 26.98
CA LYS A 3 53.49 -48.12 26.61
C LYS A 3 52.66 -46.80 26.43
N LYS A 4 53.12 -45.59 26.81
CA LYS A 4 54.13 -44.68 26.18
C LYS A 4 53.77 -44.22 24.75
N SER A 5 53.88 -42.93 24.35
CA SER A 5 54.22 -41.68 25.09
C SER A 5 54.30 -40.41 24.20
N LYS A 6 54.41 -39.20 24.81
CA LYS A 6 55.14 -37.97 24.35
C LYS A 6 54.45 -37.09 23.27
N PHE A 7 54.70 -35.77 23.13
CA PHE A 7 55.54 -34.74 23.81
C PHE A 7 54.83 -33.35 23.71
N LEU A 8 55.31 -32.23 24.28
CA LEU A 8 55.13 -31.78 25.68
C LEU A 8 55.44 -30.25 25.83
N LYS A 9 54.57 -29.45 26.50
CA LYS A 9 54.80 -28.04 26.99
C LYS A 9 54.90 -26.93 25.91
N PHE A 10 54.82 -25.62 26.19
CA PHE A 10 55.09 -24.85 27.44
C PHE A 10 54.10 -23.68 27.66
N ALA A 11 53.97 -23.22 28.91
CA ALA A 11 53.24 -22.01 29.29
C ALA A 11 54.17 -20.77 29.30
N ILE A 12 53.60 -19.55 29.44
CA ILE A 12 54.07 -18.53 30.38
C ILE A 12 53.06 -17.37 30.44
N VAL A 13 52.83 -16.87 31.65
CA VAL A 13 52.09 -15.63 31.95
C VAL A 13 53.10 -14.50 32.05
N LEU A 14 52.78 -13.31 31.51
CA LEU A 14 53.35 -12.08 32.04
C LEU A 14 52.38 -10.90 31.91
N ALA A 15 52.03 -10.31 33.05
CA ALA A 15 51.38 -9.01 33.13
C ALA A 15 52.46 -7.95 33.40
N VAL A 16 52.38 -6.81 32.72
CA VAL A 16 53.15 -5.60 33.04
C VAL A 16 52.24 -4.39 32.86
N MET A 17 51.88 -3.73 33.97
CA MET A 17 51.51 -2.31 33.94
C MET A 17 52.79 -1.48 34.06
N ILE A 18 52.91 -0.41 33.26
CA ILE A 18 53.80 0.72 33.54
C ILE A 18 52.98 2.01 33.32
N LEU A 19 53.15 2.96 34.24
CA LEU A 19 52.54 4.29 34.25
C LEU A 19 53.55 5.36 33.76
N ALA A 20 53.05 6.57 33.51
CA ALA A 20 53.77 7.79 33.09
C ALA A 20 54.16 7.85 31.59
N SER A 21 54.24 9.00 30.92
CA SER A 21 54.04 10.41 31.32
C SER A 21 53.62 11.26 30.11
N CYS A 22 53.18 12.49 30.38
CA CYS A 22 52.81 13.55 29.45
C CYS A 22 53.83 13.94 28.36
N ASP A 23 53.25 14.46 27.26
CA ASP A 23 53.66 15.55 26.36
C ASP A 23 54.70 15.36 25.22
N ASP A 24 54.29 15.95 24.09
CA ASP A 24 55.03 16.50 22.94
C ASP A 24 55.98 15.61 22.11
N VAL A 25 55.44 14.98 21.06
CA VAL A 25 56.11 14.87 19.75
C VAL A 25 55.08 15.05 18.62
N ASP A 26 54.67 16.30 18.38
CA ASP A 26 53.99 16.69 17.13
C ASP A 26 54.97 16.67 15.93
N GLU A 27 54.41 16.74 14.72
CA GLU A 27 55.08 17.25 13.51
C GLU A 27 56.17 16.36 12.84
N TYR A 28 55.83 15.10 12.45
CA TYR A 28 56.51 14.46 11.28
C TYR A 28 55.77 13.36 10.49
N ILE A 29 54.49 13.03 10.77
CA ILE A 29 53.76 11.96 10.02
C ILE A 29 52.38 12.46 9.55
N ALA A 30 52.35 13.63 8.92
CA ALA A 30 51.13 14.24 8.37
C ALA A 30 51.28 14.52 6.87
N GLU A 31 51.54 13.48 6.05
CA GLU A 31 51.48 13.65 4.58
C GLU A 31 51.20 12.38 3.73
N ASN A 32 51.15 11.17 4.29
CA ASN A 32 50.96 9.93 3.50
C ASN A 32 50.15 8.82 4.22
N LEU A 33 48.91 9.13 4.64
CA LEU A 33 47.90 8.12 4.97
C LEU A 33 46.61 8.39 4.17
N PRO A 34 46.02 7.38 3.51
CA PRO A 34 44.73 7.54 2.86
C PRO A 34 43.65 7.76 3.93
N ASN A 35 42.95 8.89 3.85
CA ASN A 35 41.89 9.23 4.77
C ASN A 35 40.65 8.37 4.48
N THR A 36 40.46 7.28 5.23
CA THR A 36 39.19 6.54 5.25
C THR A 36 38.22 7.24 6.19
N ASP A 37 37.82 8.45 5.79
CA ASP A 37 36.71 9.16 6.41
C ASP A 37 35.43 8.71 5.70
N SER A 38 34.79 7.68 6.27
CA SER A 38 33.46 7.26 5.84
C SER A 38 32.42 8.21 6.43
N SER A 39 32.42 9.46 5.95
CA SER A 39 31.26 10.33 6.10
C SER A 39 30.09 9.66 5.39
N GLU A 40 29.09 9.23 6.16
CA GLU A 40 27.80 8.83 5.61
C GLU A 40 27.23 10.05 4.87
N GLU A 41 27.23 10.00 3.53
CA GLU A 41 26.44 10.94 2.75
C GLU A 41 24.96 10.63 3.07
N GLU A 42 24.36 11.39 3.99
CA GLU A 42 22.92 11.55 4.02
C GLU A 42 22.50 11.94 2.60
N SER A 43 21.81 11.02 1.92
CA SER A 43 21.39 11.22 0.54
C SER A 43 20.54 12.49 0.47
N GLY A 44 21.10 13.55 -0.11
CA GLY A 44 20.52 14.89 -0.18
C GLY A 44 19.33 15.01 -1.13
N ILE A 45 18.38 14.08 -1.00
CA ILE A 45 17.08 14.10 -1.66
C ILE A 45 16.26 15.20 -0.98
N PRO A 46 15.82 16.24 -1.69
CA PRO A 46 15.02 17.30 -1.09
C PRO A 46 13.74 16.74 -0.49
N ILE A 47 13.39 17.18 0.72
CA ILE A 47 12.03 17.00 1.23
C ILE A 47 11.11 17.87 0.35
N GLY A 48 10.10 17.25 -0.25
CA GLY A 48 9.14 17.91 -1.16
C GLY A 48 9.21 17.48 -2.63
N VAL A 49 9.53 16.21 -2.90
CA VAL A 49 9.42 15.65 -4.25
C VAL A 49 8.00 15.16 -4.53
N GLY A 50 7.36 15.73 -5.56
CA GLY A 50 6.03 15.37 -6.06
C GLY A 50 4.87 15.96 -5.27
N ASP A 51 4.20 16.97 -5.85
CA ASP A 51 2.88 17.42 -5.44
C ASP A 51 1.82 16.44 -5.97
N PHE A 52 1.35 15.55 -5.10
CA PHE A 52 0.39 14.51 -5.43
C PHE A 52 -1.02 14.88 -4.95
N GLU A 53 -2.00 14.93 -5.86
CA GLU A 53 -3.41 15.20 -5.53
C GLU A 53 -3.99 14.17 -4.54
N VAL A 54 -3.49 12.93 -4.58
CA VAL A 54 -3.86 11.82 -3.68
C VAL A 54 -2.65 11.32 -2.91
N ARG A 55 -2.68 11.53 -1.60
CA ARG A 55 -1.78 10.92 -0.63
C ARG A 55 -2.65 10.19 0.37
N ALA A 56 -2.98 8.95 0.02
CA ALA A 56 -4.00 8.15 0.68
C ALA A 56 -3.39 7.14 1.65
N MET A 57 -4.17 6.80 2.68
CA MET A 57 -3.93 5.65 3.54
C MET A 57 -5.23 4.87 3.65
N ASP A 58 -5.18 3.55 3.48
CA ASP A 58 -6.29 2.69 3.92
C ASP A 58 -6.35 2.74 5.44
N VAL A 59 -7.51 3.08 5.99
CA VAL A 59 -7.72 3.20 7.45
C VAL A 59 -8.89 2.35 7.92
N SER A 60 -9.32 1.38 7.10
CA SER A 60 -10.56 0.67 7.35
C SER A 60 -10.50 -0.27 8.56
N PHE A 61 -9.32 -0.59 9.11
CA PHE A 61 -9.23 -1.29 10.40
C PHE A 61 -9.52 -0.39 11.61
N LEU A 62 -9.47 0.95 11.47
CA LEU A 62 -9.63 1.90 12.57
C LEU A 62 -10.87 1.63 13.47
N PRO A 63 -12.07 1.31 12.95
CA PRO A 63 -13.23 1.04 13.80
C PRO A 63 -13.10 -0.20 14.69
N GLN A 64 -12.35 -1.22 14.24
CA GLN A 64 -12.01 -2.40 15.05
C GLN A 64 -10.96 -2.04 16.10
N LEU A 65 -9.92 -1.30 15.71
CA LEU A 65 -8.85 -0.83 16.60
C LEU A 65 -9.39 0.09 17.72
N ASP A 66 -10.32 0.99 17.38
CA ASP A 66 -11.06 1.83 18.33
C ASP A 66 -11.88 0.97 19.31
N ARG A 67 -12.60 -0.05 18.81
CA ARG A 67 -13.37 -0.99 19.64
C ARG A 67 -12.48 -1.81 20.59
N ASP A 68 -11.29 -2.19 20.14
CA ASP A 68 -10.31 -2.90 20.95
C ASP A 68 -9.49 -1.97 21.87
N GLY A 69 -9.69 -0.66 21.81
CA GLY A 69 -9.01 0.32 22.68
C GLY A 69 -7.53 0.47 22.36
N VAL A 70 -7.17 0.35 21.08
CA VAL A 70 -5.85 0.71 20.56
C VAL A 70 -5.70 2.24 20.60
N MET A 71 -4.52 2.72 20.97
CA MET A 71 -4.17 4.14 21.08
C MET A 71 -2.97 4.43 20.19
N PHE A 72 -3.08 5.50 19.40
CA PHE A 72 -2.01 5.98 18.54
C PHE A 72 -1.37 7.24 19.13
N LYS A 73 -0.05 7.40 18.90
CA LYS A 73 0.75 8.55 19.31
C LYS A 73 1.51 9.15 18.14
N ASN A 74 1.57 10.47 18.09
CA ASN A 74 2.43 11.19 17.14
C ASN A 74 3.92 11.12 17.54
N ASP A 75 4.79 11.70 16.73
CA ASP A 75 6.22 11.94 16.97
C ASP A 75 6.53 12.56 18.34
N GLU A 76 5.71 13.50 18.81
CA GLU A 76 5.81 14.15 20.13
C GLU A 76 5.41 13.23 21.31
N ASN A 77 4.93 12.02 21.05
CA ASN A 77 4.36 11.04 21.99
C ASN A 77 2.98 11.39 22.58
N GLU A 78 2.27 12.35 21.98
CA GLU A 78 0.91 12.71 22.37
C GLU A 78 -0.10 11.69 21.81
N THR A 79 -0.96 11.14 22.67
CA THR A 79 -2.06 10.28 22.22
C THR A 79 -3.15 11.12 21.55
N LYS A 80 -3.46 10.81 20.28
CA LYS A 80 -4.43 11.52 19.43
C LYS A 80 -5.28 10.52 18.63
N ASP A 81 -6.36 11.00 18.00
CA ASP A 81 -7.13 10.21 17.02
C ASP A 81 -6.25 9.89 15.81
N LEU A 82 -6.33 8.66 15.27
CA LEU A 82 -5.51 8.23 14.13
C LEU A 82 -5.66 9.19 12.93
N LEU A 83 -6.88 9.64 12.65
CA LEU A 83 -7.17 10.52 11.51
C LEU A 83 -6.55 11.91 11.70
N GLU A 84 -6.42 12.39 12.94
CA GLU A 84 -5.71 13.63 13.24
C GLU A 84 -4.20 13.48 13.03
N ILE A 85 -3.62 12.35 13.47
CA ILE A 85 -2.19 12.06 13.32
C ILE A 85 -1.81 11.97 11.85
N ILE A 86 -2.47 11.09 11.07
CA ILE A 86 -2.11 10.87 9.66
C ILE A 86 -2.30 12.16 8.83
N LYS A 87 -3.32 12.97 9.15
CA LYS A 87 -3.54 14.27 8.51
C LYS A 87 -2.43 15.26 8.83
N ALA A 88 -2.00 15.35 10.09
CA ALA A 88 -0.88 16.20 10.49
C ALA A 88 0.44 15.77 9.82
N SER A 89 0.55 14.48 9.50
CA SER A 89 1.68 13.88 8.77
C SER A 89 1.55 13.94 7.24
N GLY A 90 0.50 14.55 6.69
CA GLY A 90 0.38 14.90 5.27
C GLY A 90 -0.57 14.03 4.43
N VAL A 91 -1.20 13.00 5.02
CA VAL A 91 -2.29 12.24 4.37
C VAL A 91 -3.45 13.20 4.09
N ASN A 92 -3.94 13.20 2.84
CA ASN A 92 -5.01 14.07 2.39
C ASN A 92 -6.31 13.31 2.03
N THR A 93 -6.23 11.99 1.91
CA THR A 93 -7.31 11.10 1.48
C THR A 93 -7.34 9.85 2.37
N VAL A 94 -8.51 9.35 2.74
CA VAL A 94 -8.66 8.02 3.36
C VAL A 94 -9.29 7.05 2.38
N ARG A 95 -8.71 5.85 2.27
CA ARG A 95 -9.30 4.73 1.52
C ARG A 95 -10.07 3.85 2.49
N LEU A 96 -11.32 3.56 2.14
CA LEU A 96 -12.28 2.82 2.96
C LEU A 96 -12.86 1.67 2.13
N ARG A 97 -12.57 0.42 2.53
CA ARG A 97 -13.18 -0.77 1.92
C ARG A 97 -14.61 -0.98 2.40
N LEU A 98 -15.49 -1.32 1.47
CA LEU A 98 -16.92 -1.52 1.71
C LEU A 98 -17.35 -2.89 1.17
N TRP A 99 -17.82 -3.75 2.07
CA TRP A 99 -18.45 -5.03 1.74
C TRP A 99 -19.96 -4.85 1.50
N ALA A 100 -20.55 -5.70 0.66
CA ALA A 100 -21.97 -5.64 0.31
C ALA A 100 -22.88 -5.97 1.50
N LYS A 101 -22.48 -6.95 2.31
CA LYS A 101 -23.13 -7.28 3.59
C LYS A 101 -22.95 -6.14 4.58
N ASN A 102 -24.05 -5.49 4.96
CA ASN A 102 -24.05 -4.49 6.03
C ASN A 102 -23.89 -5.17 7.40
N THR A 103 -22.65 -5.49 7.77
CA THR A 103 -22.28 -5.93 9.13
C THR A 103 -21.63 -4.78 9.91
N ASN A 104 -21.36 -5.00 11.19
CA ASN A 104 -20.55 -4.10 12.01
C ASN A 104 -19.04 -4.18 11.72
N ILE A 105 -18.64 -4.72 10.56
CA ILE A 105 -17.26 -4.77 10.09
C ILE A 105 -17.25 -4.53 8.57
N TYR A 106 -16.68 -3.42 8.13
CA TYR A 106 -16.61 -2.95 6.72
C TYR A 106 -17.97 -2.85 5.99
N GLY A 107 -19.09 -2.93 6.71
CA GLY A 107 -20.43 -2.71 6.19
C GLY A 107 -20.75 -1.22 6.07
N TYR A 108 -21.82 -0.91 5.34
CA TYR A 108 -22.27 0.46 5.07
C TYR A 108 -22.32 1.35 6.32
N ASP A 109 -22.90 0.89 7.43
CA ASP A 109 -23.07 1.74 8.62
C ASP A 109 -21.71 2.12 9.27
N GLU A 110 -20.76 1.19 9.32
CA GLU A 110 -19.41 1.44 9.87
C GLU A 110 -18.58 2.34 8.94
N VAL A 111 -18.59 2.04 7.63
CA VAL A 111 -17.93 2.84 6.60
C VAL A 111 -18.49 4.26 6.54
N LYS A 112 -19.81 4.44 6.74
CA LYS A 112 -20.43 5.76 6.80
C LYS A 112 -19.89 6.57 7.98
N ILE A 113 -19.87 6.00 9.18
CA ILE A 113 -19.39 6.71 10.39
C ILE A 113 -17.92 7.14 10.22
N LEU A 114 -17.08 6.28 9.64
CA LEU A 114 -15.68 6.58 9.39
C LEU A 114 -15.49 7.63 8.27
N SER A 115 -16.28 7.55 7.19
CA SER A 115 -16.32 8.55 6.12
C SER A 115 -16.72 9.93 6.65
N ASP A 116 -17.79 10.00 7.47
CA ASP A 116 -18.25 11.24 8.11
C ASP A 116 -17.16 11.83 9.03
N ARG A 117 -16.45 11.00 9.82
CA ARG A 117 -15.29 11.42 10.66
C ARG A 117 -14.18 12.04 9.82
N ALA A 118 -13.75 11.36 8.76
CA ALA A 118 -12.67 11.82 7.90
C ALA A 118 -13.02 13.16 7.20
N LYS A 119 -14.25 13.29 6.70
CA LYS A 119 -14.77 14.52 6.09
C LYS A 119 -14.88 15.67 7.08
N ALA A 120 -15.26 15.42 8.33
CA ALA A 120 -15.27 16.44 9.38
C ALA A 120 -13.87 17.01 9.66
N LEU A 121 -12.81 16.20 9.44
CA LEU A 121 -11.42 16.63 9.48
C LEU A 121 -10.93 17.23 8.15
N GLY A 122 -11.75 17.27 7.10
CA GLY A 122 -11.38 17.78 5.78
C GLY A 122 -10.46 16.85 4.97
N LEU A 123 -10.42 15.57 5.31
CA LEU A 123 -9.82 14.53 4.46
C LEU A 123 -10.79 14.17 3.33
N LYS A 124 -10.27 13.94 2.12
CA LYS A 124 -11.03 13.33 1.03
C LYS A 124 -11.35 11.87 1.36
N THR A 125 -12.42 11.33 0.79
CA THR A 125 -12.81 9.92 0.97
C THR A 125 -12.80 9.16 -0.36
N TRP A 126 -12.07 8.06 -0.36
CA TRP A 126 -12.04 7.05 -1.41
C TRP A 126 -12.79 5.82 -0.89
N ILE A 127 -13.94 5.50 -1.51
CA ILE A 127 -14.72 4.31 -1.19
C ILE A 127 -14.40 3.19 -2.18
N THR A 128 -13.92 2.06 -1.66
CA THR A 128 -13.64 0.85 -2.44
C THR A 128 -14.79 -0.14 -2.29
N ILE A 129 -15.62 -0.26 -3.32
CA ILE A 129 -16.77 -1.15 -3.30
C ILE A 129 -16.29 -2.55 -3.71
N HIS A 130 -16.24 -3.49 -2.76
CA HIS A 130 -15.73 -4.84 -3.02
C HIS A 130 -16.63 -5.71 -3.91
N TYR A 131 -17.94 -5.40 -3.98
CA TYR A 131 -18.95 -6.27 -4.60
C TYR A 131 -18.89 -7.73 -4.09
N SER A 132 -18.58 -7.90 -2.80
CA SER A 132 -18.48 -9.17 -2.08
C SER A 132 -18.92 -8.95 -0.63
N ASP A 133 -19.38 -10.01 0.04
CA ASP A 133 -19.70 -10.01 1.47
C ASP A 133 -18.47 -10.15 2.39
N THR A 134 -17.28 -10.28 1.78
CA THR A 134 -15.99 -10.46 2.43
C THR A 134 -14.88 -9.86 1.57
N TRP A 135 -13.61 -10.16 1.87
CA TRP A 135 -12.46 -9.80 1.05
C TRP A 135 -12.70 -10.11 -0.43
N ALA A 136 -12.30 -9.16 -1.28
CA ALA A 136 -12.30 -9.28 -2.73
C ALA A 136 -10.87 -8.96 -3.19
N ASP A 137 -10.25 -9.92 -3.86
CA ASP A 137 -8.83 -9.95 -4.19
C ASP A 137 -8.59 -10.81 -5.46
N LEU A 138 -7.32 -11.00 -5.83
CA LEU A 138 -6.89 -11.84 -6.95
C LEU A 138 -7.50 -13.25 -7.02
N ASN A 139 -7.82 -13.86 -5.88
CA ASN A 139 -8.25 -15.25 -5.75
C ASN A 139 -9.72 -15.38 -5.30
N ASN A 140 -10.31 -14.32 -4.75
CA ASN A 140 -11.69 -14.31 -4.27
C ASN A 140 -12.47 -13.12 -4.84
N GLN A 141 -13.48 -13.41 -5.66
CA GLN A 141 -14.40 -12.42 -6.25
C GLN A 141 -15.85 -12.90 -6.12
N LYS A 142 -16.17 -13.52 -4.98
CA LYS A 142 -17.45 -14.19 -4.74
C LYS A 142 -18.61 -13.18 -4.75
N THR A 143 -19.62 -13.46 -5.56
CA THR A 143 -20.93 -12.78 -5.51
C THR A 143 -21.52 -12.82 -4.09
N PRO A 144 -22.09 -11.72 -3.55
CA PRO A 144 -22.82 -11.69 -2.29
C PRO A 144 -23.89 -12.79 -2.20
N ASP A 145 -24.12 -13.34 -1.00
CA ASP A 145 -25.00 -14.51 -0.82
C ASP A 145 -26.45 -14.25 -1.25
N ASP A 146 -26.91 -12.99 -1.14
CA ASP A 146 -28.26 -12.55 -1.50
C ASP A 146 -28.38 -12.05 -2.96
N TRP A 147 -27.32 -12.13 -3.77
CA TRP A 147 -27.29 -11.64 -5.17
C TRP A 147 -27.33 -12.80 -6.20
N PRO A 148 -27.93 -12.61 -7.38
CA PRO A 148 -28.12 -13.69 -8.35
C PRO A 148 -26.81 -14.08 -9.05
N THR A 149 -26.49 -15.38 -9.02
CA THR A 149 -25.30 -15.97 -9.67
C THR A 149 -25.60 -16.62 -11.02
N SER A 150 -26.83 -16.51 -11.51
CA SER A 150 -27.30 -17.13 -12.76
C SER A 150 -28.10 -16.20 -13.69
N ASN A 151 -28.40 -14.97 -13.26
CA ASN A 151 -29.16 -13.98 -14.02
C ASN A 151 -28.37 -12.67 -14.12
N LEU A 152 -27.75 -12.44 -15.28
CA LEU A 152 -26.88 -11.28 -15.51
C LEU A 152 -27.65 -9.95 -15.50
N ASP A 153 -28.87 -9.90 -16.02
CA ASP A 153 -29.63 -8.65 -16.10
C ASP A 153 -30.07 -8.18 -14.71
N GLU A 154 -30.56 -9.10 -13.87
CA GLU A 154 -30.89 -8.83 -12.47
C GLU A 154 -29.64 -8.47 -11.65
N LEU A 155 -28.48 -9.10 -11.92
CA LEU A 155 -27.22 -8.73 -11.28
C LEU A 155 -26.77 -7.32 -11.67
N LYS A 156 -26.90 -6.91 -12.93
CA LYS A 156 -26.60 -5.54 -13.39
C LYS A 156 -27.53 -4.52 -12.72
N ASP A 157 -28.83 -4.81 -12.63
CA ASP A 157 -29.77 -3.95 -11.91
C ASP A 157 -29.38 -3.78 -10.43
N ILE A 158 -28.92 -4.85 -9.77
CA ILE A 158 -28.44 -4.79 -8.39
C ILE A 158 -27.15 -3.97 -8.28
N VAL A 159 -26.16 -4.18 -9.16
CA VAL A 159 -24.92 -3.39 -9.20
C VAL A 159 -25.22 -1.90 -9.39
N ASN A 160 -26.11 -1.56 -10.32
CA ASN A 160 -26.49 -0.16 -10.56
C ASN A 160 -27.10 0.47 -9.31
N ASN A 161 -28.15 -0.15 -8.75
CA ASN A 161 -28.87 0.39 -7.61
C ASN A 161 -27.99 0.45 -6.35
N TYR A 162 -27.20 -0.58 -6.07
CA TYR A 162 -26.31 -0.62 -4.93
C TYR A 162 -25.27 0.50 -4.99
N THR A 163 -24.51 0.58 -6.08
CA THR A 163 -23.45 1.59 -6.25
C THR A 163 -24.01 3.01 -6.24
N LYS A 164 -25.13 3.24 -6.90
CA LYS A 164 -25.83 4.53 -6.87
C LYS A 164 -26.23 4.95 -5.46
N ASN A 165 -26.79 4.03 -4.67
CA ASN A 165 -27.16 4.29 -3.28
C ASN A 165 -25.93 4.58 -2.39
N ILE A 166 -24.84 3.84 -2.55
CA ILE A 166 -23.59 4.09 -1.83
C ILE A 166 -23.02 5.48 -2.16
N VAL A 167 -22.94 5.84 -3.44
CA VAL A 167 -22.40 7.15 -3.85
C VAL A 167 -23.28 8.30 -3.39
N LEU A 168 -24.61 8.18 -3.51
CA LEU A 168 -25.55 9.21 -3.01
C LEU A 168 -25.51 9.37 -1.48
N ALA A 169 -25.29 8.29 -0.73
CA ALA A 169 -25.33 8.31 0.74
C ALA A 169 -23.98 8.67 1.40
N LEU A 170 -22.87 8.38 0.71
CA LEU A 170 -21.51 8.67 1.21
C LEU A 170 -20.86 9.92 0.56
N ASP A 171 -21.36 10.39 -0.60
CA ASP A 171 -20.84 11.53 -1.39
C ASP A 171 -19.30 11.55 -1.59
N PRO A 172 -18.66 10.44 -2.02
CA PRO A 172 -17.21 10.32 -1.99
C PRO A 172 -16.49 11.09 -3.10
N ASP A 173 -15.24 11.48 -2.85
CA ASP A 173 -14.33 12.09 -3.84
C ASP A 173 -13.86 11.06 -4.87
N TYR A 174 -13.63 9.82 -4.45
CA TYR A 174 -13.21 8.71 -5.31
C TYR A 174 -14.05 7.45 -5.07
N VAL A 175 -14.39 6.72 -6.13
CA VAL A 175 -15.10 5.44 -6.08
C VAL A 175 -14.32 4.39 -6.85
N GLN A 176 -13.83 3.35 -6.17
CA GLN A 176 -13.18 2.21 -6.82
C GLN A 176 -14.22 1.11 -7.06
N VAL A 177 -14.39 0.75 -8.33
CA VAL A 177 -15.42 -0.20 -8.81
C VAL A 177 -14.83 -1.62 -8.77
N GLY A 178 -15.04 -2.31 -7.64
CA GLY A 178 -14.39 -3.60 -7.34
C GLY A 178 -13.01 -3.42 -6.73
N ASN A 179 -12.40 -4.51 -6.24
CA ASN A 179 -11.01 -4.53 -5.78
C ASN A 179 -10.20 -5.62 -6.47
N GLU A 180 -9.00 -5.28 -6.96
CA GLU A 180 -8.05 -6.21 -7.58
C GLU A 180 -8.72 -7.16 -8.60
N ILE A 181 -9.47 -6.57 -9.52
CA ILE A 181 -10.47 -7.25 -10.35
C ILE A 181 -9.87 -8.02 -11.55
N ASN A 182 -8.62 -8.46 -11.42
CA ASN A 182 -7.83 -9.14 -12.46
C ASN A 182 -8.50 -10.44 -12.94
N LYS A 183 -9.29 -11.08 -12.06
CA LYS A 183 -10.10 -12.27 -12.36
C LYS A 183 -11.59 -11.98 -12.55
N GLY A 184 -11.94 -10.70 -12.61
CA GLY A 184 -13.29 -10.22 -12.78
C GLY A 184 -13.91 -9.76 -11.47
N ILE A 185 -15.24 -9.68 -11.45
CA ILE A 185 -16.06 -9.41 -10.26
C ILE A 185 -17.29 -10.30 -10.27
N LEU A 186 -17.93 -10.53 -9.12
CA LEU A 186 -19.23 -11.19 -9.04
C LEU A 186 -19.26 -12.55 -9.78
N LEU A 187 -18.32 -13.42 -9.39
CA LEU A 187 -18.18 -14.74 -9.99
C LEU A 187 -19.39 -15.63 -9.64
N PRO A 188 -19.84 -16.50 -10.57
CA PRO A 188 -19.20 -16.83 -11.85
C PRO A 188 -19.59 -15.91 -13.02
N LEU A 189 -20.56 -15.00 -12.87
CA LEU A 189 -21.13 -14.27 -13.99
C LEU A 189 -20.17 -13.25 -14.60
N GLY A 190 -19.44 -12.48 -13.77
CA GLY A 190 -18.46 -11.50 -14.21
C GLY A 190 -17.01 -11.99 -14.17
N ASP A 191 -16.79 -13.30 -14.38
CA ASP A 191 -15.45 -13.89 -14.51
C ASP A 191 -14.70 -13.32 -15.74
N TYR A 192 -13.46 -12.84 -15.55
CA TYR A 192 -12.65 -12.24 -16.61
C TYR A 192 -12.24 -13.24 -17.70
N ASP A 193 -11.78 -14.44 -17.30
CA ASP A 193 -11.20 -15.43 -18.21
C ASP A 193 -12.30 -16.19 -18.99
N ILE A 194 -13.47 -16.38 -18.38
CA ILE A 194 -14.58 -17.19 -18.91
C ILE A 194 -15.67 -16.30 -19.54
N ASN A 195 -16.03 -15.20 -18.89
CA ASN A 195 -17.22 -14.39 -19.18
C ASN A 195 -16.87 -12.92 -19.45
N TRP A 196 -15.77 -12.66 -20.16
CA TRP A 196 -15.20 -11.34 -20.47
C TRP A 196 -16.21 -10.22 -20.75
N GLN A 197 -17.22 -10.44 -21.61
CA GLN A 197 -18.21 -9.40 -21.89
C GLN A 197 -19.14 -9.11 -20.70
N ASN A 198 -19.55 -10.13 -19.94
CA ASN A 198 -20.34 -9.93 -18.72
C ASN A 198 -19.54 -9.16 -17.66
N PHE A 199 -18.23 -9.46 -17.53
CA PHE A 199 -17.33 -8.70 -16.67
C PHE A 199 -17.34 -7.22 -17.05
N ARG A 200 -17.09 -6.90 -18.32
CA ARG A 200 -17.12 -5.52 -18.86
C ARG A 200 -18.48 -4.85 -18.62
N ASP A 201 -19.58 -5.56 -18.86
CA ASP A 201 -20.93 -5.06 -18.61
C ASP A 201 -21.13 -4.70 -17.13
N LEU A 202 -20.70 -5.55 -16.20
CA LEU A 202 -20.86 -5.32 -14.76
C LEU A 202 -20.01 -4.14 -14.25
N VAL A 203 -18.74 -4.04 -14.65
CA VAL A 203 -17.91 -2.88 -14.28
C VAL A 203 -18.37 -1.60 -14.97
N GLY A 204 -18.85 -1.67 -16.22
CA GLY A 204 -19.42 -0.54 -16.95
C GLY A 204 -20.71 -0.02 -16.32
N VAL A 205 -21.60 -0.91 -15.89
CA VAL A 205 -22.81 -0.55 -15.11
C VAL A 205 -22.44 0.06 -13.76
N GLY A 206 -21.38 -0.43 -13.11
CA GLY A 206 -20.81 0.20 -11.91
C GLY A 206 -20.37 1.64 -12.18
N CYS A 207 -19.62 1.88 -13.26
CA CYS A 207 -19.17 3.22 -13.65
C CYS A 207 -20.37 4.16 -13.95
N GLN A 208 -21.33 3.69 -14.74
CA GLN A 208 -22.58 4.42 -15.04
C GLN A 208 -23.31 4.82 -13.75
N ALA A 209 -23.43 3.91 -12.78
CA ALA A 209 -24.10 4.17 -11.51
C ALA A 209 -23.43 5.28 -10.69
N VAL A 210 -22.09 5.36 -10.72
CA VAL A 210 -21.35 6.48 -10.09
C VAL A 210 -21.68 7.78 -10.79
N ARG A 211 -21.64 7.84 -12.14
CA ARG A 211 -21.95 9.05 -12.92
C ARG A 211 -23.39 9.54 -12.72
N GLU A 212 -24.35 8.62 -12.60
CA GLU A 212 -25.75 8.94 -12.30
C GLU A 212 -25.96 9.49 -10.88
N ALA A 213 -25.09 9.14 -9.93
CA ALA A 213 -25.15 9.57 -8.54
C ALA A 213 -24.34 10.87 -8.27
N SER A 214 -23.19 11.03 -8.92
CA SER A 214 -22.27 12.15 -8.70
C SER A 214 -21.54 12.54 -9.96
N SER A 215 -21.57 13.84 -10.28
CA SER A 215 -20.75 14.45 -11.33
C SER A 215 -19.36 14.92 -10.81
N LYS A 216 -18.99 14.54 -9.58
CA LYS A 216 -17.74 14.96 -8.92
C LYS A 216 -16.81 13.80 -8.61
N ALA A 217 -17.39 12.64 -8.27
CA ALA A 217 -16.63 11.47 -7.85
C ALA A 217 -15.78 10.96 -9.02
N LYS A 218 -14.46 10.89 -8.84
CA LYS A 218 -13.56 10.24 -9.80
C LYS A 218 -13.68 8.72 -9.64
N ILE A 219 -13.83 8.01 -10.76
CA ILE A 219 -14.00 6.56 -10.81
C ILE A 219 -12.63 5.91 -11.00
N ILE A 220 -12.30 4.98 -10.12
CA ILE A 220 -11.04 4.23 -10.10
C ILE A 220 -11.30 2.80 -10.57
N MET A 221 -10.48 2.34 -11.52
CA MET A 221 -10.43 0.94 -11.97
C MET A 221 -9.11 0.31 -11.47
N HIS A 222 -9.18 -0.77 -10.69
CA HIS A 222 -8.03 -1.28 -9.93
C HIS A 222 -7.57 -2.69 -10.34
N TYR A 223 -6.31 -2.81 -10.77
CA TYR A 223 -5.65 -4.07 -11.12
C TYR A 223 -4.47 -4.37 -10.18
N ALA A 224 -4.40 -5.58 -9.63
CA ALA A 224 -3.27 -6.01 -8.82
C ALA A 224 -2.02 -6.24 -9.68
N GLY A 225 -1.08 -5.30 -9.64
CA GLY A 225 0.24 -5.44 -10.23
C GLY A 225 0.54 -4.54 -11.44
N ILE A 226 1.77 -4.64 -11.95
CA ILE A 226 2.30 -3.80 -13.04
C ILE A 226 2.85 -4.62 -14.22
N GLY A 227 3.11 -3.95 -15.34
CA GLY A 227 3.66 -4.55 -16.56
C GLY A 227 2.59 -5.05 -17.53
N GLU A 228 2.96 -6.01 -18.40
CA GLU A 228 2.14 -6.47 -19.53
C GLU A 228 0.70 -6.88 -19.16
N GLY A 229 0.51 -7.54 -18.01
CA GLY A 229 -0.83 -7.92 -17.53
C GLY A 229 -1.74 -6.72 -17.28
N ALA A 230 -1.22 -5.67 -16.62
CA ALA A 230 -1.95 -4.42 -16.41
C ALA A 230 -2.20 -3.69 -17.75
N ASN A 231 -1.19 -3.63 -18.62
CA ASN A 231 -1.30 -3.01 -19.94
C ASN A 231 -2.45 -3.62 -20.75
N ASN A 232 -2.51 -4.95 -20.84
CA ASN A 232 -3.55 -5.68 -21.56
C ASN A 232 -4.93 -5.57 -20.89
N PHE A 233 -4.98 -5.63 -19.56
CA PHE A 233 -6.23 -5.52 -18.79
C PHE A 233 -6.95 -4.20 -19.05
N PHE A 234 -6.27 -3.06 -18.83
CA PHE A 234 -6.87 -1.75 -19.04
C PHE A 234 -7.18 -1.48 -20.53
N LEU A 235 -6.47 -2.13 -21.46
CA LEU A 235 -6.69 -1.98 -22.91
C LEU A 235 -7.97 -2.68 -23.34
N GLY A 236 -8.43 -3.69 -22.59
CA GLY A 236 -9.75 -4.28 -22.73
C GLY A 236 -10.90 -3.41 -22.18
N LEU A 237 -10.58 -2.36 -21.42
CA LEU A 237 -11.55 -1.48 -20.74
C LEU A 237 -11.51 -0.02 -21.23
N TYR A 238 -10.68 0.31 -22.22
CA TYR A 238 -10.38 1.70 -22.67
C TYR A 238 -11.59 2.59 -23.05
N ASP A 239 -12.74 1.97 -23.33
CA ASP A 239 -14.00 2.58 -23.75
C ASP A 239 -15.02 2.76 -22.60
N LEU A 240 -14.71 2.24 -21.41
CA LEU A 240 -15.52 2.47 -20.21
C LEU A 240 -15.26 3.86 -19.61
N ASP A 241 -16.31 4.46 -19.04
CA ASP A 241 -16.23 5.80 -18.46
C ASP A 241 -15.71 5.77 -17.01
N TYR A 242 -14.40 5.64 -16.86
CA TYR A 242 -13.66 5.84 -15.60
C TYR A 242 -12.56 6.89 -15.77
N ASP A 243 -12.05 7.42 -14.67
CA ASP A 243 -11.10 8.56 -14.67
C ASP A 243 -9.66 8.12 -14.36
N ILE A 244 -9.50 7.08 -13.54
CA ILE A 244 -8.22 6.71 -12.92
C ILE A 244 -7.90 5.23 -13.18
N ILE A 245 -6.72 4.99 -13.73
CA ILE A 245 -6.05 3.68 -13.76
C ILE A 245 -5.32 3.51 -12.42
N ALA A 246 -5.68 2.49 -11.66
CA ALA A 246 -5.03 2.16 -10.41
C ALA A 246 -4.33 0.79 -10.42
N VAL A 247 -3.18 0.71 -9.78
CA VAL A 247 -2.42 -0.55 -9.64
C VAL A 247 -1.89 -0.80 -8.21
N SER A 248 -1.87 -2.06 -7.78
CA SER A 248 -1.11 -2.49 -6.59
C SER A 248 0.38 -2.64 -6.92
N TYR A 249 1.27 -2.14 -6.05
CA TYR A 249 2.72 -2.38 -6.12
C TYR A 249 3.28 -2.73 -4.74
N TYR A 250 3.56 -4.02 -4.55
CA TYR A 250 4.32 -4.54 -3.41
C TYR A 250 5.65 -5.12 -3.93
N PRO A 251 6.82 -4.55 -3.60
CA PRO A 251 8.13 -4.96 -4.17
C PRO A 251 8.43 -6.45 -4.06
N ILE A 252 7.95 -7.08 -2.98
CA ILE A 252 8.13 -8.51 -2.68
C ILE A 252 7.64 -9.47 -3.77
N TYR A 253 6.65 -9.06 -4.58
CA TYR A 253 6.12 -9.87 -5.68
C TYR A 253 6.92 -9.78 -6.98
N TYR A 254 7.99 -8.98 -7.01
CA TYR A 254 8.77 -8.71 -8.22
C TYR A 254 10.22 -9.20 -8.14
N GLU A 255 10.52 -10.17 -7.28
CA GLU A 255 11.85 -10.82 -7.18
C GLU A 255 13.01 -9.82 -6.96
N GLY A 256 12.75 -8.74 -6.22
CA GLY A 256 13.76 -7.70 -5.91
C GLY A 256 13.93 -6.66 -7.01
N LYS A 257 13.08 -6.64 -8.04
CA LYS A 257 13.01 -5.53 -8.99
C LYS A 257 12.54 -4.26 -8.29
N GLY A 258 13.47 -3.33 -8.11
CA GLY A 258 13.25 -2.05 -7.47
C GLY A 258 12.45 -1.02 -8.27
N LEU A 259 12.59 0.22 -7.86
CA LEU A 259 11.76 1.33 -8.32
C LEU A 259 11.95 1.66 -9.82
N ASP A 260 13.09 1.30 -10.43
CA ASP A 260 13.27 1.37 -11.88
C ASP A 260 12.28 0.50 -12.67
N TYR A 261 11.89 -0.66 -12.12
CA TYR A 261 10.90 -1.53 -12.74
C TYR A 261 9.49 -0.97 -12.60
N LEU A 262 9.18 -0.36 -11.45
CA LEU A 262 7.96 0.44 -11.27
C LEU A 262 7.91 1.56 -12.32
N LYS A 263 8.96 2.38 -12.40
CA LYS A 263 9.06 3.52 -13.33
C LYS A 263 8.89 3.10 -14.78
N SER A 264 9.58 2.06 -15.22
CA SER A 264 9.50 1.59 -16.61
C SER A 264 8.11 1.02 -16.94
N SER A 265 7.55 0.18 -16.07
CA SER A 265 6.22 -0.43 -16.27
C SER A 265 5.11 0.62 -16.32
N LEU A 266 5.14 1.62 -15.43
CA LEU A 266 4.15 2.69 -15.38
C LEU A 266 4.28 3.68 -16.56
N ASN A 267 5.51 3.91 -17.06
CA ASN A 267 5.70 4.68 -18.29
C ASN A 267 5.20 3.92 -19.53
N GLU A 268 5.33 2.59 -19.57
CA GLU A 268 4.74 1.76 -20.63
C GLU A 268 3.21 1.78 -20.59
N LEU A 269 2.62 1.67 -19.40
CA LEU A 269 1.18 1.79 -19.16
C LEU A 269 0.67 3.16 -19.63
N ASN A 270 1.32 4.25 -19.20
CA ASN A 270 1.04 5.61 -19.69
C ASN A 270 1.18 5.73 -21.23
N ALA A 271 2.22 5.14 -21.82
CA ALA A 271 2.43 5.15 -23.26
C ALA A 271 1.40 4.30 -24.04
N THR A 272 0.67 3.42 -23.37
CA THR A 272 -0.45 2.65 -23.93
C THR A 272 -1.69 3.54 -24.04
N TYR A 273 -2.10 4.23 -22.96
CA TYR A 273 -3.29 5.11 -22.96
C TYR A 273 -3.09 6.48 -23.61
N ARG A 274 -1.83 6.92 -23.83
CA ARG A 274 -1.54 8.18 -24.53
C ARG A 274 -1.31 8.03 -26.02
N ARG A 275 -1.08 6.83 -26.53
CA ARG A 275 -0.99 6.63 -27.97
C ARG A 275 -2.41 6.72 -28.57
N PRO A 276 -2.66 7.54 -29.60
CA PRO A 276 -3.84 7.31 -30.43
C PRO A 276 -3.70 5.89 -30.98
N ASN A 277 -4.60 4.98 -30.57
CA ASN A 277 -4.32 3.54 -30.60
C ASN A 277 -3.85 3.13 -31.99
N VAL A 278 -2.80 2.32 -32.12
CA VAL A 278 -2.40 1.79 -33.43
C VAL A 278 -2.87 0.35 -33.49
N GLN A 279 -3.72 0.02 -34.46
CA GLN A 279 -4.16 -1.33 -34.77
C GLN A 279 -2.94 -2.24 -35.01
N GLU A 280 -3.13 -3.56 -34.83
CA GLU A 280 -2.13 -4.60 -35.09
C GLU A 280 -1.51 -4.54 -36.51
N ASN A 281 -2.19 -3.90 -37.46
CA ASN A 281 -1.74 -3.67 -38.84
C ASN A 281 -0.98 -2.34 -39.08
N GLY A 282 -0.71 -1.56 -38.03
CA GLY A 282 -0.02 -0.27 -38.12
C GLY A 282 -0.88 0.95 -38.50
N GLN A 283 -2.21 0.81 -38.60
CA GLN A 283 -3.12 1.95 -38.81
C GLN A 283 -3.59 2.55 -37.48
N PRO A 284 -3.68 3.89 -37.33
CA PRO A 284 -4.33 4.46 -36.16
C PRO A 284 -5.82 4.07 -36.12
N TYR A 285 -6.32 3.71 -34.94
CA TYR A 285 -7.73 3.83 -34.61
C TYR A 285 -8.17 5.27 -34.89
N ASP A 286 -9.27 5.41 -35.62
CA ASP A 286 -9.97 6.68 -35.80
C ASP A 286 -10.64 7.17 -34.48
N GLN A 287 -10.61 6.34 -33.44
CA GLN A 287 -10.98 6.70 -32.09
C GLN A 287 -9.74 7.16 -31.32
N GLN A 288 -9.62 8.47 -31.15
CA GLN A 288 -8.87 9.03 -30.02
C GLN A 288 -9.40 8.38 -28.74
N ILE A 289 -8.52 7.89 -27.84
CA ILE A 289 -8.95 7.62 -26.46
C ILE A 289 -9.40 8.99 -25.91
N PRO A 290 -10.70 9.22 -25.61
CA PRO A 290 -11.18 10.57 -25.30
C PRO A 290 -10.72 11.06 -23.93
N GLN A 291 -10.34 10.13 -23.06
CA GLN A 291 -10.09 10.36 -21.64
C GLN A 291 -8.59 10.36 -21.38
N LYS A 292 -8.07 11.48 -20.83
CA LYS A 292 -6.74 11.53 -20.25
C LYS A 292 -6.80 10.86 -18.87
N LEU A 293 -6.74 9.53 -18.85
CA LEU A 293 -6.74 8.75 -17.61
C LEU A 293 -5.55 9.15 -16.73
N GLU A 294 -5.82 9.30 -15.44
CA GLU A 294 -4.83 9.58 -14.40
C GLU A 294 -4.30 8.27 -13.81
N LEU A 295 -3.05 8.26 -13.34
CA LEU A 295 -2.39 7.06 -12.82
C LEU A 295 -2.30 7.11 -11.28
N LEU A 296 -2.66 6.03 -10.60
CA LEU A 296 -2.66 5.94 -9.14
C LEU A 296 -2.04 4.62 -8.68
N ILE A 297 -1.16 4.65 -7.68
CA ILE A 297 -0.78 3.41 -6.97
C ILE A 297 -1.80 3.21 -5.87
N ALA A 298 -2.73 2.25 -6.00
CA ALA A 298 -3.80 2.11 -5.03
C ALA A 298 -3.35 1.45 -3.74
N GLU A 299 -2.39 0.54 -3.83
CA GLU A 299 -1.83 -0.15 -2.69
C GLU A 299 -0.31 -0.27 -2.83
N VAL A 300 0.40 0.21 -1.82
CA VAL A 300 1.84 0.03 -1.61
C VAL A 300 2.10 -0.12 -0.11
N ALA A 301 3.13 -0.88 0.24
CA ALA A 301 3.69 -0.89 1.58
C ALA A 301 5.14 -1.41 1.56
N TYR A 302 5.85 -1.22 2.67
CA TYR A 302 7.20 -1.75 2.86
C TYR A 302 7.44 -2.10 4.33
N PRO A 303 8.24 -3.13 4.66
CA PRO A 303 8.46 -3.51 6.04
C PRO A 303 9.42 -2.55 6.76
N PHE A 304 9.14 -2.25 8.04
CA PHE A 304 10.05 -1.56 8.95
C PHE A 304 10.81 -2.50 9.91
N THR A 305 10.52 -3.80 9.86
CA THR A 305 11.16 -4.83 10.70
C THR A 305 11.05 -6.21 10.05
N GLU A 306 11.98 -7.10 10.41
CA GLU A 306 11.92 -8.53 10.08
C GLU A 306 11.15 -9.35 11.11
N ASP A 307 11.01 -8.83 12.33
CA ASP A 307 10.36 -9.48 13.47
C ASP A 307 8.82 -9.40 13.38
N ASN A 308 8.13 -10.41 13.92
CA ASN A 308 6.70 -10.30 14.25
C ASN A 308 6.55 -9.57 15.61
N ASP A 309 5.56 -8.69 15.74
CA ASP A 309 5.22 -8.00 17.00
C ASP A 309 4.11 -8.73 17.80
N ASP A 310 3.54 -9.82 17.26
CA ASP A 310 2.73 -10.80 18.01
C ASP A 310 3.01 -12.29 17.65
N GLN A 311 2.05 -13.19 17.92
CA GLN A 311 2.18 -14.65 17.71
C GLN A 311 1.80 -15.09 16.29
N THR A 312 1.27 -14.18 15.50
CA THR A 312 0.92 -14.35 14.09
C THR A 312 2.19 -14.17 13.26
N ASN A 313 2.42 -15.06 12.30
CA ASN A 313 3.50 -14.85 11.33
C ASN A 313 3.05 -13.81 10.30
N ASN A 314 3.91 -12.83 10.02
CA ASN A 314 3.69 -11.93 8.90
C ASN A 314 3.56 -12.71 7.58
N ILE A 315 2.63 -12.28 6.70
CA ILE A 315 2.46 -12.84 5.34
C ILE A 315 3.75 -12.66 4.53
N TYR A 316 4.52 -11.62 4.88
CA TYR A 316 5.74 -11.18 4.21
C TYR A 316 6.92 -11.21 5.20
N PRO A 317 7.38 -12.41 5.59
CA PRO A 317 8.53 -12.53 6.49
C PRO A 317 9.80 -12.15 5.73
N ALA A 318 10.59 -11.20 6.27
CA ALA A 318 11.72 -10.61 5.56
C ALA A 318 12.76 -11.65 5.09
N ALA A 319 12.95 -12.74 5.84
CA ALA A 319 13.82 -13.86 5.47
C ALA A 319 13.48 -14.55 4.12
N ASN A 320 12.25 -14.37 3.61
CA ASN A 320 11.82 -14.82 2.28
C ASN A 320 11.41 -13.65 1.36
N ALA A 321 11.44 -12.42 1.86
CA ALA A 321 11.13 -11.24 1.07
C ALA A 321 12.28 -10.97 0.12
N SER A 322 11.97 -10.78 -1.17
CA SER A 322 12.89 -10.09 -2.06
C SER A 322 12.83 -8.58 -1.79
N LEU A 323 13.33 -8.20 -0.60
CA LEU A 323 13.54 -6.81 -0.23
C LEU A 323 14.41 -6.13 -1.28
N LEU A 324 14.19 -4.84 -1.48
CA LEU A 324 15.06 -4.03 -2.32
C LEU A 324 16.36 -3.83 -1.55
N SER A 325 17.49 -4.19 -2.16
CA SER A 325 18.82 -4.15 -1.55
C SER A 325 19.23 -2.76 -1.02
N GLU A 326 18.57 -1.73 -1.56
CA GLU A 326 18.71 -0.31 -1.27
C GLU A 326 17.95 0.11 0.01
N PHE A 327 16.97 -0.67 0.47
CA PHE A 327 16.10 -0.33 1.59
C PHE A 327 15.95 -1.51 2.57
N SER A 328 16.72 -1.47 3.66
CA SER A 328 16.62 -2.43 4.77
C SER A 328 15.23 -2.44 5.41
N ALA A 329 14.80 -3.57 5.98
CA ALA A 329 13.61 -3.65 6.81
C ALA A 329 13.85 -3.02 8.20
N THR A 330 14.00 -1.69 8.22
CA THR A 330 14.13 -0.85 9.43
C THR A 330 13.17 0.33 9.35
N ARG A 331 12.97 1.06 10.45
CA ARG A 331 12.09 2.24 10.51
C ARG A 331 12.53 3.34 9.54
N GLU A 332 13.84 3.53 9.47
CA GLU A 332 14.51 4.47 8.59
C GLU A 332 14.52 3.94 7.14
N GLY A 333 14.64 2.62 6.93
CA GLY A 333 14.57 1.98 5.63
C GLY A 333 13.18 2.01 4.99
N GLN A 334 12.11 1.86 5.78
CA GLN A 334 10.72 2.06 5.33
C GLN A 334 10.49 3.52 4.88
N ALA A 335 11.03 4.49 5.62
CA ALA A 335 10.96 5.90 5.23
C ALA A 335 11.78 6.18 3.97
N ALA A 336 13.00 5.65 3.86
CA ALA A 336 13.84 5.75 2.68
C ALA A 336 13.16 5.15 1.43
N PHE A 337 12.49 3.99 1.58
CA PHE A 337 11.69 3.39 0.51
C PHE A 337 10.58 4.34 0.07
N LEU A 338 9.75 4.86 0.98
CA LEU A 338 8.64 5.76 0.60
C LEU A 338 9.14 7.06 -0.06
N ARG A 339 10.27 7.59 0.38
CA ARG A 339 10.92 8.75 -0.24
C ARG A 339 11.36 8.46 -1.67
N GLY A 340 12.08 7.36 -1.88
CA GLY A 340 12.51 6.91 -3.21
C GLY A 340 11.33 6.59 -4.12
N PHE A 341 10.30 5.94 -3.58
CA PHE A 341 9.04 5.63 -4.27
C PHE A 341 8.32 6.90 -4.72
N ARG A 342 8.15 7.88 -3.83
CA ARG A 342 7.58 9.20 -4.17
C ARG A 342 8.40 9.92 -5.24
N GLN A 343 9.72 9.94 -5.11
CA GLN A 343 10.59 10.51 -6.13
C GLN A 343 10.35 9.84 -7.47
N THR A 344 10.34 8.50 -7.50
CA THR A 344 10.08 7.72 -8.70
C THR A 344 8.72 8.06 -9.34
N LEU A 345 7.66 8.18 -8.53
CA LEU A 345 6.33 8.57 -9.00
C LEU A 345 6.28 10.00 -9.56
N SER A 346 7.05 10.93 -8.99
CA SER A 346 7.10 12.32 -9.47
C SER A 346 7.74 12.46 -10.86
N GLU A 347 8.56 11.48 -11.26
CA GLU A 347 9.23 11.39 -12.56
C GLU A 347 8.34 10.69 -13.62
N ILE A 348 7.08 10.43 -13.31
CA ILE A 348 6.09 9.77 -14.16
C ILE A 348 4.90 10.70 -14.35
N ASP A 349 4.77 11.25 -15.55
CA ASP A 349 3.66 12.11 -15.96
C ASP A 349 2.27 11.52 -15.59
N ASN A 350 1.30 12.38 -15.29
CA ASN A 350 -0.08 12.04 -14.92
C ASN A 350 -0.25 11.15 -13.67
N THR A 351 0.80 10.98 -12.86
CA THR A 351 0.67 10.28 -11.58
C THR A 351 -0.08 11.17 -10.58
N LEU A 352 -1.30 10.76 -10.26
CA LEU A 352 -2.20 11.40 -9.30
C LEU A 352 -1.69 11.26 -7.85
N GLY A 353 -1.00 10.15 -7.58
CA GLY A 353 -0.35 9.87 -6.30
C GLY A 353 -0.42 8.40 -5.91
N PHE A 354 -0.64 8.14 -4.62
CA PHE A 354 -0.53 6.79 -4.04
C PHE A 354 -1.44 6.58 -2.82
N GLY A 355 -1.74 5.30 -2.53
CA GLY A 355 -2.42 4.81 -1.34
C GLY A 355 -1.56 3.78 -0.60
N TYR A 356 -1.24 4.04 0.66
CA TYR A 356 -0.54 3.09 1.52
C TYR A 356 -1.53 2.13 2.17
N TRP A 357 -1.27 0.82 2.07
CA TRP A 357 -2.15 -0.21 2.59
C TRP A 357 -1.67 -0.71 3.96
N GLY A 358 -2.59 -0.95 4.89
CA GLY A 358 -2.30 -1.55 6.21
C GLY A 358 -1.42 -0.71 7.14
N GLY A 359 -1.32 0.61 6.92
CA GLY A 359 -0.49 1.49 7.75
C GLY A 359 -0.92 1.53 9.23
N GLU A 360 -2.19 1.24 9.52
CA GLU A 360 -2.77 1.16 10.85
C GLU A 360 -2.90 -0.28 11.38
N PHE A 361 -2.58 -1.30 10.56
CA PHE A 361 -2.81 -2.72 10.86
C PHE A 361 -1.73 -3.32 11.78
N VAL A 362 -1.52 -2.67 12.91
CA VAL A 362 -0.59 -3.05 13.98
C VAL A 362 -0.98 -4.35 14.68
N ALA A 363 -0.06 -4.96 15.43
CA ALA A 363 -0.28 -6.16 16.22
C ALA A 363 -1.16 -5.92 17.48
N PHE A 364 -2.48 -6.04 17.34
CA PHE A 364 -3.42 -5.90 18.45
C PHE A 364 -3.88 -7.24 19.05
N ASP A 365 -3.90 -7.33 20.39
CA ASP A 365 -4.47 -8.46 21.14
C ASP A 365 -6.01 -8.48 20.96
N GLY A 366 -6.51 -9.19 19.94
CA GLY A 366 -7.94 -9.36 19.66
C GLY A 366 -8.23 -10.66 18.91
N ILE A 367 -9.33 -11.34 19.27
CA ILE A 367 -9.86 -12.47 18.49
C ILE A 367 -10.61 -11.90 17.30
N ASP A 368 -10.01 -11.90 16.11
CA ASP A 368 -10.76 -11.54 14.90
C ASP A 368 -11.57 -12.73 14.38
N ALA A 369 -12.89 -12.54 14.33
CA ALA A 369 -13.83 -13.51 13.77
C ALA A 369 -13.79 -13.58 12.23
N LEU A 370 -13.11 -12.65 11.56
CA LEU A 370 -13.01 -12.61 10.09
C LEU A 370 -11.75 -13.29 9.55
N ASN A 371 -10.57 -12.98 10.11
CA ASN A 371 -9.33 -13.62 9.67
C ASN A 371 -8.98 -14.88 10.49
N GLY A 372 -9.61 -15.10 11.65
CA GLY A 372 -9.33 -16.26 12.52
C GLY A 372 -7.96 -16.19 13.23
N LEU A 373 -7.32 -15.01 13.21
CA LEU A 373 -6.02 -14.73 13.79
C LEU A 373 -6.19 -14.01 15.13
N ASN A 374 -5.22 -14.19 16.02
CA ASN A 374 -5.10 -13.44 17.28
C ASN A 374 -3.85 -12.56 17.18
N GLY A 375 -3.99 -11.48 16.42
CA GLY A 375 -2.90 -10.60 16.02
C GLY A 375 -3.00 -10.12 14.57
N SER A 376 -1.96 -9.45 14.10
CA SER A 376 -1.81 -8.99 12.72
C SER A 376 -0.74 -9.79 11.98
N ASN A 377 -1.03 -10.17 10.75
CA ASN A 377 -0.06 -10.78 9.82
C ASN A 377 0.60 -9.73 8.90
N TYR A 378 0.48 -8.45 9.27
CA TYR A 378 1.02 -7.31 8.53
C TYR A 378 1.63 -6.25 9.44
N ASP A 379 1.86 -6.59 10.72
CA ASP A 379 2.34 -5.65 11.73
C ASP A 379 3.68 -5.01 11.34
N ASN A 380 4.53 -5.75 10.63
CA ASN A 380 5.84 -5.30 10.20
C ASN A 380 5.81 -4.32 9.02
N HIS A 381 4.66 -4.14 8.36
CA HIS A 381 4.44 -3.16 7.28
C HIS A 381 3.65 -1.93 7.74
N ALA A 382 3.17 -1.89 8.99
CA ALA A 382 2.46 -0.74 9.53
C ALA A 382 3.31 0.55 9.53
N LEU A 383 2.66 1.70 9.64
CA LEU A 383 3.27 3.03 9.82
C LEU A 383 3.31 3.45 11.30
N PHE A 384 3.00 2.52 12.20
CA PHE A 384 3.05 2.68 13.64
C PHE A 384 3.69 1.44 14.29
N PHE A 385 4.51 1.64 15.32
CA PHE A 385 5.18 0.55 16.05
C PHE A 385 4.77 0.53 17.53
N ARG A 386 4.84 -0.63 18.18
CA ARG A 386 4.44 -0.78 19.59
C ARG A 386 5.31 0.08 20.52
N ASP A 387 4.65 0.90 21.33
CA ASP A 387 5.31 1.69 22.36
C ASP A 387 5.75 0.80 23.54
N THR A 388 6.94 1.07 24.06
CA THR A 388 7.58 0.23 25.07
C THR A 388 6.76 0.18 26.37
N GLY A 389 6.42 -1.03 26.80
CA GLY A 389 5.64 -1.25 28.03
C GLY A 389 4.12 -1.20 27.87
N SER A 390 3.57 -1.07 26.64
CA SER A 390 2.14 -1.18 26.38
C SER A 390 1.82 -2.17 25.26
N ARG A 391 0.73 -2.94 25.41
CA ARG A 391 0.20 -3.81 24.34
C ARG A 391 -0.82 -3.14 23.42
N LYS A 392 -1.25 -1.92 23.76
CA LYS A 392 -2.31 -1.19 23.05
C LYS A 392 -1.93 0.24 22.69
N SER A 393 -0.67 0.63 22.86
CA SER A 393 -0.17 1.95 22.46
C SER A 393 0.84 1.78 21.35
N PHE A 394 0.66 2.51 20.26
CA PHE A 394 1.56 2.49 19.11
C PHE A 394 1.95 3.92 18.76
N LYS A 395 3.22 4.13 18.41
CA LYS A 395 3.77 5.42 18.00
C LYS A 395 4.04 5.41 16.51
N GLU A 396 3.80 6.52 15.82
CA GLU A 396 4.10 6.65 14.40
C GLU A 396 5.59 6.38 14.09
N LEU A 397 5.82 5.88 12.87
CA LEU A 397 7.13 5.66 12.29
C LEU A 397 7.56 6.86 11.44
N PRO A 398 8.87 7.07 11.22
CA PRO A 398 9.38 8.15 10.36
C PRO A 398 8.77 8.12 8.94
N ALA A 399 8.44 6.93 8.45
CA ALA A 399 7.79 6.70 7.16
C ALA A 399 6.45 7.46 7.00
N LEU A 400 5.71 7.71 8.08
CA LEU A 400 4.46 8.48 8.02
C LEU A 400 4.72 9.96 7.66
N GLN A 401 5.91 10.49 7.96
CA GLN A 401 6.30 11.86 7.60
C GLN A 401 6.59 12.02 6.10
N GLU A 402 6.83 10.91 5.38
CA GLU A 402 6.98 10.89 3.92
C GLU A 402 5.66 11.12 3.17
N PHE A 403 4.56 11.49 3.85
CA PHE A 403 3.33 11.98 3.22
C PHE A 403 3.29 13.52 3.13
N LYS A 404 4.25 14.24 3.72
CA LYS A 404 4.35 15.71 3.61
C LYS A 404 4.86 16.17 2.24
N GLU A 405 4.29 17.27 1.75
CA GLU A 405 4.87 18.10 0.68
C GLU A 405 6.10 18.87 1.19
#